data_AF-A0A8J9UFC8-F1
#
_entry.id   AF-A0A8J9UFC8-F1
#
_cell.length_a   1.000
_cell.length_b   1.000
_cell.length_c   1.000
_cell.angle_alpha   90.00
_cell.angle_beta   90.00
_cell.angle_gamma   90.00
#
_symmetry.space_group_name_H-M   'P 1'
#
loop_
_entity.id
_entity.type
_entity.pdbx_description
1 polymer ?
#
loop_
_entity_poly.entity_id
_entity_poly.type
_entity_poly.pdbx_seq_one_letter_code
_entity_poly.pdbx_strand_id
1 'polypeptide(L)'
;MQQSSASATPSCSSKVVILSNVPYHGDLLSHKKRQNKATKDSKKYKRNVNKELRMRGENYLGYRRDRKAKTNETFKVKQDVFKPARSMKPPCASAFCKKSKLRSCDNINEQQRQYLFENFWKNMNWEQRRSLITSHVNKVPKKITKNPELSKRTDSRTYVLTIDNPLPHRPTPINSIKQINHLQKLYAARIPITKRKQFFSSPVNLVKMTYAVLLAKGRNEPTSDDIDDSDDDNEELDSGLVIETENGQDLTNDRNINKVVT
;
A
#
# COMPACT_ATOMS: atom_id res chain seq x y z
N MET A 1 21.86 -39.27 -88.59
CA MET A 1 21.45 -38.15 -87.71
C MET A 1 20.52 -38.69 -86.65
N GLN A 2 20.52 -38.03 -85.50
CA GLN A 2 20.14 -38.54 -84.18
C GLN A 2 18.66 -38.88 -84.00
N GLN A 3 18.45 -39.82 -83.07
CA GLN A 3 17.19 -40.26 -82.46
C GLN A 3 16.56 -39.15 -81.62
N SER A 4 15.24 -39.04 -81.63
CA SER A 4 14.46 -38.32 -80.63
C SER A 4 13.40 -39.25 -80.03
N SER A 5 13.59 -39.56 -78.75
CA SER A 5 12.70 -40.36 -77.90
C SER A 5 11.65 -39.46 -77.25
N ALA A 6 10.39 -39.88 -77.33
CA ALA A 6 9.26 -39.27 -76.65
C ALA A 6 9.20 -39.78 -75.19
N SER A 7 9.20 -38.87 -74.22
CA SER A 7 8.98 -39.19 -72.80
C SER A 7 7.50 -39.04 -72.44
N ALA A 8 6.90 -40.14 -71.99
CA ALA A 8 5.56 -40.17 -71.41
C ALA A 8 5.63 -39.80 -69.92
N THR A 9 4.79 -38.87 -69.48
CA THR A 9 4.61 -38.53 -68.06
C THR A 9 3.50 -39.40 -67.45
N PRO A 10 3.72 -40.04 -66.29
CA PRO A 10 2.65 -40.70 -65.55
C PRO A 10 1.84 -39.69 -64.72
N SER A 11 0.53 -39.66 -64.97
CA SER A 11 -0.49 -38.92 -64.23
C SER A 11 -0.65 -39.48 -62.82
N CYS A 12 -0.28 -38.68 -61.81
CA CYS A 12 -0.42 -38.99 -60.39
C CYS A 12 -1.87 -38.76 -59.95
N SER A 13 -2.69 -39.81 -60.01
CA SER A 13 -4.03 -39.83 -59.41
C SER A 13 -3.91 -40.04 -57.89
N SER A 14 -3.82 -38.93 -57.16
CA SER A 14 -3.82 -38.96 -55.69
C SER A 14 -5.26 -39.13 -55.18
N LYS A 15 -5.62 -40.34 -54.77
CA LYS A 15 -6.84 -40.59 -53.99
C LYS A 15 -6.64 -39.99 -52.59
N VAL A 16 -7.35 -38.89 -52.30
CA VAL A 16 -7.39 -38.28 -50.97
C VAL A 16 -8.22 -39.18 -50.04
N VAL A 17 -7.54 -39.93 -49.18
CA VAL A 17 -8.17 -40.65 -48.06
C VAL A 17 -8.34 -39.64 -46.93
N ILE A 18 -9.58 -39.20 -46.68
CA ILE A 18 -9.92 -38.33 -45.56
C ILE A 18 -9.90 -39.18 -44.28
N LEU A 19 -8.81 -39.11 -43.51
CA LEU A 19 -8.78 -39.64 -42.14
C LEU A 19 -9.60 -38.73 -41.22
N SER A 20 -10.80 -39.17 -40.88
CA SER A 20 -11.78 -38.44 -40.06
C SER A 20 -11.53 -38.58 -38.54
N ASN A 21 -10.33 -38.25 -38.06
CA ASN A 21 -10.04 -38.25 -36.61
C ASN A 21 -9.09 -37.12 -36.18
N VAL A 22 -9.24 -35.94 -36.78
CA VAL A 22 -8.51 -34.74 -36.31
C VAL A 22 -9.33 -34.09 -35.18
N PRO A 23 -8.74 -33.84 -33.99
CA PRO A 23 -9.42 -33.12 -32.92
C PRO A 23 -9.92 -31.77 -33.44
N TYR A 24 -11.24 -31.55 -33.35
CA TYR A 24 -11.88 -30.31 -33.76
C TYR A 24 -11.43 -29.17 -32.82
N HIS A 25 -10.37 -28.47 -33.20
CA HIS A 25 -9.97 -27.20 -32.61
C HIS A 25 -10.90 -26.14 -33.20
N GLY A 26 -11.86 -25.68 -32.39
CA GLY A 26 -13.02 -24.90 -32.80
C GLY A 26 -12.78 -23.80 -33.85
N ASP A 27 -13.86 -23.51 -34.58
CA ASP A 27 -13.94 -22.62 -35.73
C ASP A 27 -13.12 -21.31 -35.60
N LEU A 28 -12.02 -21.22 -36.36
CA LEU A 28 -11.12 -20.05 -36.43
C LEU A 28 -11.83 -18.79 -36.96
N LEU A 29 -13.00 -18.95 -37.59
CA LEU A 29 -13.83 -17.86 -38.08
C LEU A 29 -14.86 -17.36 -37.04
N SER A 30 -14.97 -18.05 -35.90
CA SER A 30 -15.81 -17.56 -34.79
C SER A 30 -15.11 -16.36 -34.12
N HIS A 31 -15.33 -15.18 -34.69
CA HIS A 31 -14.90 -13.89 -34.14
C HIS A 31 -15.69 -13.54 -32.86
N LYS A 32 -15.66 -14.39 -31.83
CA LYS A 32 -15.90 -13.96 -30.45
C LYS A 32 -14.69 -13.11 -30.05
N LYS A 33 -14.68 -11.85 -30.50
CA LYS A 33 -13.76 -10.82 -30.00
C LYS A 33 -13.88 -10.87 -28.48
N ARG A 34 -12.83 -11.37 -27.81
CA ARG A 34 -12.69 -11.20 -26.36
C ARG A 34 -12.85 -9.70 -26.12
N GLN A 35 -13.98 -9.28 -25.54
CA GLN A 35 -14.13 -7.88 -25.19
C GLN A 35 -12.97 -7.54 -24.26
N ASN A 36 -12.08 -6.67 -24.75
CA ASN A 36 -10.89 -6.30 -24.02
C ASN A 36 -11.32 -5.77 -22.66
N LYS A 37 -10.90 -6.44 -21.58
CA LYS A 37 -11.17 -6.00 -20.19
C LYS A 37 -10.80 -4.53 -19.97
N ALA A 38 -9.92 -3.97 -20.80
CA ALA A 38 -9.51 -2.57 -20.83
C ALA A 38 -10.67 -1.55 -20.91
N THR A 39 -11.86 -1.90 -21.42
CA THR A 39 -13.01 -0.97 -21.44
C THR A 39 -13.77 -0.91 -20.12
N LYS A 40 -13.46 -1.77 -19.15
CA LYS A 40 -14.12 -1.80 -17.85
C LYS A 40 -13.46 -0.80 -16.91
N ASP A 41 -14.26 0.08 -16.30
CA ASP A 41 -13.80 1.05 -15.31
C ASP A 41 -12.89 0.39 -14.27
N SER A 42 -11.66 0.89 -14.15
CA SER A 42 -10.65 0.32 -13.24
C SER A 42 -11.14 0.27 -11.79
N LYS A 43 -11.97 1.23 -11.37
CA LYS A 43 -12.56 1.28 -10.02
C LYS A 43 -13.51 0.11 -9.73
N LYS A 44 -14.07 -0.54 -10.75
CA LYS A 44 -14.97 -1.69 -10.60
C LYS A 44 -14.23 -3.01 -10.45
N TYR A 45 -12.91 -3.03 -10.59
CA TYR A 45 -12.13 -4.25 -10.37
C TYR A 45 -12.13 -4.63 -8.89
N LYS A 46 -12.51 -5.87 -8.58
CA LYS A 46 -12.55 -6.42 -7.21
C LYS A 46 -11.27 -6.13 -6.43
N ARG A 47 -10.10 -6.22 -7.09
CA ARG A 47 -8.80 -5.88 -6.49
C ARG A 47 -8.72 -4.41 -6.08
N ASN A 48 -9.15 -3.48 -6.93
CA ASN A 48 -9.09 -2.06 -6.67
C ASN A 48 -10.11 -1.63 -5.60
N VAL A 49 -11.33 -2.18 -5.65
CA VAL A 49 -12.33 -1.98 -4.60
C VAL A 49 -11.78 -2.41 -3.24
N ASN A 50 -11.23 -3.63 -3.14
CA ASN A 50 -10.66 -4.10 -1.87
C ASN A 50 -9.41 -3.32 -1.44
N LYS A 51 -8.61 -2.81 -2.39
CA LYS A 51 -7.50 -1.89 -2.08
C LYS A 51 -8.05 -0.61 -1.44
N GLU A 52 -9.08 0.00 -2.00
CA GLU A 52 -9.72 1.19 -1.43
C GLU A 52 -10.37 0.94 -0.06
N LEU A 53 -11.04 -0.20 0.12
CA LEU A 53 -11.62 -0.60 1.42
C LEU A 53 -10.52 -0.78 2.49
N ARG A 54 -9.44 -1.51 2.16
CA ARG A 54 -8.27 -1.66 3.04
C ARG A 54 -7.65 -0.32 3.38
N MET A 55 -7.57 0.58 2.40
CA MET A 55 -7.07 1.93 2.59
C MET A 55 -7.98 2.71 3.54
N ARG A 56 -9.30 2.64 3.40
CA ARG A 56 -10.26 3.32 4.30
C ARG A 56 -10.37 2.68 5.69
N GLY A 57 -9.74 1.53 5.90
CA GLY A 57 -9.87 0.77 7.14
C GLY A 57 -11.24 0.09 7.29
N GLU A 58 -11.96 -0.11 6.19
CA GLU A 58 -13.24 -0.81 6.16
C GLU A 58 -13.02 -2.34 6.07
N ASN A 59 -14.10 -3.10 6.19
CA ASN A 59 -14.04 -4.54 5.98
C ASN A 59 -13.73 -4.85 4.50
N TYR A 60 -12.97 -5.92 4.25
CA TYR A 60 -12.58 -6.29 2.89
C TYR A 60 -12.30 -7.79 2.77
N LEU A 61 -12.17 -8.28 1.53
CA LEU A 61 -11.75 -9.64 1.25
C LEU A 61 -10.23 -9.69 0.99
N GLY A 62 -9.51 -10.33 1.89
CA GLY A 62 -8.10 -10.68 1.76
C GLY A 62 -7.86 -11.94 0.92
N TYR A 63 -6.59 -12.25 0.71
CA TYR A 63 -6.16 -13.41 -0.06
C TYR A 63 -5.75 -14.57 0.88
N ARG A 64 -5.96 -15.81 0.44
CA ARG A 64 -5.32 -17.01 0.99
C ARG A 64 -4.77 -17.88 -0.12
N ARG A 65 -3.73 -18.67 0.21
CA ARG A 65 -3.19 -19.72 -0.65
C ARG A 65 -3.88 -21.03 -0.31
N ASP A 66 -4.42 -21.71 -1.31
CA ASP A 66 -4.99 -23.05 -1.12
C ASP A 66 -3.86 -24.07 -0.90
N ARG A 67 -3.68 -24.53 0.34
CA ARG A 67 -2.64 -25.52 0.69
C ARG A 67 -2.89 -26.93 0.11
N LYS A 68 -4.03 -27.17 -0.54
CA LYS A 68 -4.41 -28.48 -1.12
C LYS A 68 -3.87 -28.71 -2.53
N ALA A 69 -2.91 -27.92 -2.98
CA ALA A 69 -2.24 -28.19 -4.24
C ALA A 69 -1.53 -29.55 -4.12
N LYS A 70 -1.84 -30.48 -5.03
CA LYS A 70 -1.06 -31.73 -5.16
C LYS A 70 0.40 -31.36 -5.42
N THR A 71 1.32 -32.28 -5.15
CA THR A 71 2.78 -32.10 -5.16
C THR A 71 3.37 -31.40 -6.41
N ASN A 72 2.62 -31.26 -7.50
CA ASN A 72 3.03 -30.60 -8.75
C ASN A 72 2.07 -29.49 -9.25
N GLU A 73 1.12 -29.02 -8.45
CA GLU A 73 0.20 -27.93 -8.84
C GLU A 73 0.63 -26.58 -8.24
N THR A 74 0.52 -25.50 -9.01
CA THR A 74 0.72 -24.15 -8.49
C THR A 74 -0.37 -23.79 -7.48
N PHE A 75 0.03 -23.22 -6.34
CA PHE A 75 -0.90 -22.77 -5.31
C PHE A 75 -1.92 -21.78 -5.88
N LYS A 76 -3.20 -22.14 -5.82
CA LYS A 76 -4.27 -21.21 -6.22
C LYS A 76 -4.48 -20.17 -5.13
N VAL A 77 -4.38 -18.89 -5.49
CA VAL A 77 -4.66 -17.78 -4.60
C VAL A 77 -6.13 -17.38 -4.74
N LYS A 78 -6.88 -17.46 -3.66
CA LYS A 78 -8.30 -17.06 -3.60
C LYS A 78 -8.47 -15.80 -2.77
N GLN A 79 -9.39 -14.92 -3.20
CA GLN A 79 -9.74 -13.69 -2.49
C GLN A 79 -11.11 -13.84 -1.81
N ASP A 80 -11.13 -14.61 -0.73
CA ASP A 80 -12.33 -15.03 0.00
C ASP A 80 -12.19 -14.87 1.53
N VAL A 81 -11.06 -14.38 2.04
CA VAL A 81 -10.83 -14.22 3.48
C VAL A 81 -11.45 -12.93 3.97
N PHE A 82 -12.49 -12.98 4.78
CA PHE A 82 -13.05 -11.78 5.40
C PHE A 82 -12.04 -11.14 6.38
N LYS A 83 -11.82 -9.84 6.23
CA LYS A 83 -11.03 -9.00 7.14
C LYS A 83 -11.96 -7.92 7.72
N PRO A 84 -12.10 -7.84 9.06
CA PRO A 84 -13.01 -6.88 9.68
C PRO A 84 -12.50 -5.44 9.50
N ALA A 85 -13.42 -4.48 9.63
CA ALA A 85 -13.08 -3.07 9.66
C ALA A 85 -12.15 -2.78 10.86
N ARG A 86 -11.27 -1.80 10.69
CA ARG A 86 -10.43 -1.31 11.78
C ARG A 86 -11.31 -0.65 12.82
N SER A 87 -11.06 -0.96 14.07
CA SER A 87 -11.70 -0.33 15.23
C SER A 87 -10.66 0.30 16.13
N MET A 88 -11.05 1.34 16.86
CA MET A 88 -10.21 1.89 17.91
C MET A 88 -10.21 0.93 19.10
N LYS A 89 -9.02 0.64 19.62
CA LYS A 89 -8.83 -0.17 20.83
C LYS A 89 -9.08 0.69 22.09
N PRO A 90 -9.28 0.08 23.28
CA PRO A 90 -9.32 0.84 24.53
C PRO A 90 -8.03 1.66 24.77
N PRO A 91 -8.09 2.69 25.60
CA PRO A 91 -6.91 3.48 25.97
C PRO A 91 -5.88 2.63 26.70
N CYS A 92 -4.63 3.10 26.73
CA CYS A 92 -3.55 2.38 27.41
C CYS A 92 -3.80 2.36 28.92
N ALA A 93 -3.96 1.17 29.51
CA ALA A 93 -4.10 1.00 30.95
C ALA A 93 -2.81 0.52 31.65
N SER A 94 -1.70 0.40 30.91
CA SER A 94 -0.45 -0.16 31.44
C SER A 94 0.15 0.68 32.55
N ALA A 95 0.39 0.08 33.72
CA ALA A 95 1.07 0.71 34.84
C ALA A 95 2.49 1.21 34.47
N PHE A 96 3.16 0.54 33.53
CA PHE A 96 4.46 0.97 33.03
C PHE A 96 4.36 2.31 32.29
N CYS A 97 3.36 2.48 31.42
CA CYS A 97 3.14 3.74 30.71
C CYS A 97 2.82 4.88 31.68
N LYS A 98 1.95 4.63 32.67
CA LYS A 98 1.58 5.64 33.69
C LYS A 98 2.77 6.14 34.51
N LYS A 99 3.73 5.27 34.81
CA LYS A 99 4.94 5.63 35.58
C LYS A 99 6.07 6.19 34.70
N SER A 100 5.97 6.06 33.38
CA SER A 100 7.05 6.43 32.46
C SER A 100 7.07 7.93 32.23
N LYS A 101 8.24 8.57 32.38
CA LYS A 101 8.45 9.96 31.96
C LYS A 101 8.54 10.13 30.44
N LEU A 102 8.71 9.03 29.70
CA LEU A 102 8.89 9.02 28.24
C LEU A 102 7.61 8.74 27.47
N ARG A 103 6.59 8.15 28.14
CA ARG A 103 5.32 7.79 27.51
C ARG A 103 4.21 8.55 28.20
N SER A 104 3.53 9.40 27.46
CA SER A 104 2.44 10.21 27.99
C SER A 104 1.11 9.76 27.40
N CYS A 105 0.80 8.47 27.52
CA CYS A 105 -0.42 7.88 26.96
C CYS A 105 -1.70 8.49 27.58
N ASP A 106 -1.63 8.92 28.84
CA ASP A 106 -2.74 9.54 29.57
C ASP A 106 -3.03 10.98 29.11
N ASN A 107 -2.11 11.61 28.36
CA ASN A 107 -2.31 12.98 27.86
C ASN A 107 -3.26 13.06 26.67
N ILE A 108 -3.68 11.92 26.10
CA ILE A 108 -4.54 11.89 24.92
C ILE A 108 -5.97 11.61 25.34
N ASN A 109 -6.83 12.61 25.19
CA ASN A 109 -8.25 12.47 25.48
C ASN A 109 -8.95 11.58 24.44
N GLU A 110 -10.05 10.92 24.83
CA GLU A 110 -10.78 10.01 23.94
C GLU A 110 -11.25 10.69 22.65
N GLN A 111 -11.67 11.95 22.74
CA GLN A 111 -12.05 12.76 21.57
C GLN A 111 -10.89 12.95 20.59
N GLN A 112 -9.67 13.18 21.09
CA GLN A 112 -8.47 13.30 20.25
C GLN A 112 -8.13 11.94 19.62
N ARG A 113 -8.28 10.83 20.35
CA ARG A 113 -8.07 9.47 19.82
C ARG A 113 -9.04 9.18 18.68
N GLN A 114 -10.32 9.53 18.84
CA GLN A 114 -11.34 9.39 17.81
C GLN A 114 -11.01 10.23 16.58
N TYR A 115 -10.69 11.51 16.78
CA TYR A 115 -10.31 12.39 15.68
C TYR A 115 -9.10 11.85 14.91
N LEU A 116 -8.04 11.45 15.60
CA LEU A 116 -6.84 10.87 14.98
C LEU A 116 -7.19 9.60 14.20
N PHE A 117 -7.99 8.72 14.79
CA PHE A 117 -8.39 7.47 14.16
C PHE A 117 -9.20 7.69 12.88
N GLU A 118 -10.24 8.52 12.94
CA GLU A 118 -11.12 8.79 11.80
C GLU A 118 -10.39 9.55 10.71
N ASN A 119 -9.65 10.59 11.07
CA ASN A 119 -8.93 11.40 10.10
C ASN A 119 -7.85 10.56 9.39
N PHE A 120 -7.12 9.74 10.14
CA PHE A 120 -6.10 8.86 9.57
C PHE A 120 -6.69 7.83 8.59
N TRP A 121 -7.76 7.12 8.96
CA TRP A 121 -8.31 6.04 8.13
C TRP A 121 -9.29 6.52 7.05
N LYS A 122 -10.17 7.49 7.34
CA LYS A 122 -11.24 7.91 6.42
C LYS A 122 -10.83 9.08 5.52
N ASN A 123 -10.06 10.04 6.04
CA ASN A 123 -9.82 11.31 5.33
C ASN A 123 -8.46 11.39 4.62
N MET A 124 -7.47 10.59 5.05
CA MET A 124 -6.13 10.59 4.44
C MET A 124 -5.96 9.51 3.38
N ASN A 125 -5.26 9.87 2.30
CA ASN A 125 -4.69 8.93 1.34
C ASN A 125 -3.37 8.31 1.86
N TRP A 126 -2.81 7.34 1.12
CA TRP A 126 -1.58 6.64 1.54
C TRP A 126 -0.37 7.58 1.71
N GLU A 127 -0.19 8.50 0.78
CA GLU A 127 0.93 9.44 0.78
C GLU A 127 0.86 10.40 1.97
N GLN A 128 -0.33 10.91 2.27
CA GLN A 128 -0.59 11.76 3.43
C GLN A 128 -0.30 11.02 4.73
N ARG A 129 -0.70 9.75 4.84
CA ARG A 129 -0.37 8.92 6.02
C ARG A 129 1.13 8.71 6.16
N ARG A 130 1.83 8.40 5.06
CA ARG A 130 3.28 8.22 5.07
C ARG A 130 3.98 9.51 5.49
N SER A 131 3.55 10.65 4.96
CA SER A 131 4.07 11.97 5.33
C SER A 131 3.83 12.27 6.82
N LEU A 132 2.60 12.04 7.31
CA LEU A 132 2.24 12.21 8.71
C LEU A 132 3.12 11.34 9.62
N ILE A 133 3.22 10.04 9.35
CA ILE A 133 4.05 9.13 10.14
C ILE A 133 5.51 9.60 10.12
N THR A 134 6.03 9.97 8.96
CA THR A 134 7.42 10.45 8.82
C THR A 134 7.66 11.71 9.65
N SER A 135 6.68 12.61 9.73
CA SER A 135 6.77 13.83 10.54
C SER A 135 6.85 13.57 12.05
N HIS A 136 6.43 12.39 12.50
CA HIS A 136 6.52 11.93 13.89
C HIS A 136 7.81 11.13 14.19
N VAL A 137 8.71 11.00 13.21
CA VAL A 137 9.99 10.30 13.36
C VAL A 137 11.13 11.30 13.40
N ASN A 138 11.76 11.42 14.55
CA ASN A 138 12.95 12.24 14.75
C ASN A 138 14.20 11.39 14.56
N LYS A 139 15.08 11.80 13.64
CA LYS A 139 16.42 11.23 13.52
C LYS A 139 17.31 11.86 14.57
N VAL A 140 17.95 11.02 15.37
CA VAL A 140 18.86 11.41 16.43
C VAL A 140 20.23 10.82 16.11
N PRO A 141 21.32 11.60 16.19
CA PRO A 141 22.65 11.05 16.02
C PRO A 141 22.87 9.94 17.05
N LYS A 142 23.53 8.87 16.61
CA LYS A 142 23.87 7.77 17.50
C LYS A 142 24.75 8.29 18.65
N LYS A 143 24.44 7.89 19.88
CA LYS A 143 25.35 8.12 21.01
C LYS A 143 26.65 7.37 20.75
N ILE A 144 27.79 8.05 20.87
CA ILE A 144 29.12 7.48 20.62
C ILE A 144 29.27 6.21 21.45
N THR A 145 29.51 5.08 20.77
CA THR A 145 29.80 3.80 21.42
C THR A 145 31.30 3.64 21.55
N LYS A 146 31.76 2.87 22.56
CA LYS A 146 33.18 2.59 22.79
C LYS A 146 33.93 2.06 21.56
N ASN A 147 33.20 1.41 20.63
CA ASN A 147 33.72 1.03 19.33
C ASN A 147 32.79 1.55 18.22
N PRO A 148 33.07 2.72 17.61
CA PRO A 148 32.22 3.31 16.57
C PRO A 148 32.42 2.61 15.21
N GLU A 149 33.62 2.10 14.91
CA GLU A 149 33.96 1.52 13.61
C GLU A 149 33.24 0.20 13.32
N LEU A 150 32.94 -0.60 14.35
CA LEU A 150 32.21 -1.86 14.18
C LEU A 150 30.70 -1.68 13.94
N SER A 151 30.17 -0.48 14.18
CA SER A 151 28.73 -0.25 14.12
C SER A 151 28.30 0.27 12.74
N LYS A 152 27.62 -0.59 11.97
CA LYS A 152 26.99 -0.22 10.69
C LYS A 152 25.83 0.78 10.83
N ARG A 153 25.30 0.99 12.04
CA ARG A 153 24.17 1.90 12.28
C ARG A 153 24.64 3.36 12.35
N THR A 154 24.12 4.20 11.46
CA THR A 154 24.46 5.62 11.34
C THR A 154 23.62 6.51 12.26
N ASP A 155 22.30 6.29 12.32
CA ASP A 155 21.36 7.10 13.09
C ASP A 155 20.46 6.27 14.02
N SER A 156 19.97 6.92 15.07
CA SER A 156 18.88 6.42 15.92
C SER A 156 17.61 7.15 15.56
N ARG A 157 16.46 6.51 15.78
CA ARG A 157 15.14 7.12 15.52
C ARG A 157 14.35 7.16 16.81
N THR A 158 13.71 8.29 17.07
CA THR A 158 12.76 8.45 18.17
C THR A 158 11.40 8.78 17.58
N TYR A 159 10.35 8.24 18.19
CA TYR A 159 8.98 8.30 17.67
C TYR A 159 8.16 9.12 18.64
N VAL A 160 7.62 10.26 18.17
CA VAL A 160 6.85 11.19 19.00
C VAL A 160 5.58 11.56 18.26
N LEU A 161 4.43 11.22 18.83
CA LEU A 161 3.14 11.64 18.31
C LEU A 161 2.84 13.07 18.81
N THR A 162 2.81 14.03 17.88
CA THR A 162 2.43 15.41 18.16
C THR A 162 0.95 15.60 17.81
N ILE A 163 0.14 16.02 18.79
CA ILE A 163 -1.32 16.14 18.63
C ILE A 163 -1.71 17.56 18.21
N ASP A 164 -0.88 18.54 18.57
CA ASP A 164 -1.15 19.97 18.35
C ASP A 164 -0.75 20.49 16.97
N ASN A 165 -0.29 19.63 16.06
CA ASN A 165 -0.11 20.03 14.68
C ASN A 165 -1.47 19.89 13.97
N PRO A 166 -2.23 20.98 13.73
CA PRO A 166 -3.13 20.96 12.60
C PRO A 166 -2.26 20.60 11.41
N LEU A 167 -2.53 19.44 10.83
CA LEU A 167 -1.95 19.03 9.55
C LEU A 167 -1.93 20.26 8.65
N PRO A 168 -0.84 20.51 7.89
CA PRO A 168 -0.81 21.64 6.98
C PRO A 168 -2.10 21.56 6.17
N HIS A 169 -3.01 22.51 6.42
CA HIS A 169 -4.31 22.53 5.79
C HIS A 169 -4.02 22.34 4.32
N ARG A 170 -4.60 21.29 3.73
CA ARG A 170 -4.60 21.08 2.29
C ARG A 170 -4.77 22.47 1.69
N PRO A 171 -3.81 23.02 0.92
CA PRO A 171 -3.99 24.35 0.38
C PRO A 171 -5.33 24.29 -0.33
N THR A 172 -6.32 25.01 0.23
CA THR A 172 -7.65 25.05 -0.34
C THR A 172 -7.46 25.38 -1.81
N PRO A 173 -8.16 24.72 -2.73
CA PRO A 173 -8.09 25.13 -4.14
C PRO A 173 -8.22 26.64 -4.17
N ILE A 174 -7.25 27.29 -4.83
CA ILE A 174 -7.07 28.74 -4.83
C ILE A 174 -8.31 29.34 -5.52
N ASN A 175 -9.38 29.52 -4.75
CA ASN A 175 -10.66 30.02 -5.22
C ASN A 175 -10.76 31.54 -4.97
N SER A 176 -9.78 32.11 -4.28
CA SER A 176 -9.68 33.54 -4.01
C SER A 176 -8.81 34.21 -5.07
N ILE A 177 -9.42 35.08 -5.87
CA ILE A 177 -8.77 35.95 -6.86
C ILE A 177 -7.55 36.67 -6.26
N LYS A 178 -7.59 36.99 -4.96
CA LYS A 178 -6.48 37.67 -4.24
C LYS A 178 -5.21 36.80 -4.18
N GLN A 179 -5.34 35.49 -4.01
CA GLN A 179 -4.20 34.57 -3.96
C GLN A 179 -3.59 34.31 -5.36
N ILE A 180 -4.42 34.27 -6.40
CA ILE A 180 -3.96 34.18 -7.80
C ILE A 180 -3.15 35.43 -8.16
N ASN A 181 -3.64 36.62 -7.80
CA ASN A 181 -2.95 37.89 -8.04
C ASN A 181 -1.60 37.98 -7.30
N HIS A 182 -1.50 37.42 -6.09
CA HIS A 182 -0.24 37.38 -5.35
C HIS A 182 0.81 36.48 -6.03
N LEU A 183 0.42 35.28 -6.48
CA LEU A 183 1.31 34.38 -7.21
C LEU A 183 1.75 34.95 -8.56
N GLN A 184 0.85 35.63 -9.27
CA GLN A 184 1.19 36.35 -10.51
C GLN A 184 2.21 37.48 -10.27
N LYS A 185 2.07 38.24 -9.16
CA LYS A 185 3.05 39.27 -8.77
C LYS A 185 4.44 38.69 -8.47
N LEU A 186 4.51 37.56 -7.74
CA LEU A 186 5.78 36.89 -7.45
C LEU A 186 6.45 36.33 -8.71
N TYR A 187 5.67 35.82 -9.66
CA TYR A 187 6.20 35.32 -10.92
C TYR A 187 6.73 36.46 -11.81
N ALA A 188 5.99 37.57 -11.90
CA ALA A 188 6.44 38.75 -12.63
C ALA A 188 7.75 39.31 -12.06
N ALA A 189 7.93 39.28 -10.72
CA ALA A 189 9.16 39.70 -10.04
C ALA A 189 10.41 38.90 -10.47
N ARG A 190 10.24 37.64 -10.89
CA ARG A 190 11.33 36.74 -11.32
C ARG A 190 11.77 36.93 -12.77
N ILE A 191 10.98 37.65 -13.58
CA ILE A 191 11.33 37.97 -14.97
C ILE A 191 12.18 39.24 -14.98
N PRO A 192 13.38 39.23 -15.61
CA PRO A 192 14.20 40.42 -15.78
C PRO A 192 13.41 41.57 -16.41
N ILE A 193 13.56 42.78 -15.89
CA ILE A 193 12.77 43.97 -16.29
C ILE A 193 12.84 44.20 -17.81
N THR A 194 13.98 43.89 -18.42
CA THR A 194 14.25 44.02 -19.86
C THR A 194 13.36 43.14 -20.75
N LYS A 195 12.72 42.10 -20.21
CA LYS A 195 11.88 41.15 -20.97
C LYS A 195 10.37 41.24 -20.67
N ARG A 196 9.93 42.09 -19.73
CA ARG A 196 8.51 42.14 -19.31
C ARG A 196 7.57 42.68 -20.40
N LYS A 197 8.00 43.67 -21.21
CA LYS A 197 7.13 44.28 -22.24
C LYS A 197 6.77 43.32 -23.38
N GLN A 198 7.66 42.41 -23.76
CA GLN A 198 7.41 41.42 -24.82
C GLN A 198 6.60 40.20 -24.33
N PHE A 199 6.69 39.85 -23.03
CA PHE A 199 6.04 38.66 -22.51
C PHE A 199 4.54 38.85 -22.23
N PHE A 200 4.13 40.05 -21.78
CA PHE A 200 2.74 40.34 -21.41
C PHE A 200 1.88 40.93 -22.55
N SER A 201 2.45 41.24 -23.72
CA SER A 201 1.68 41.80 -24.85
C SER A 201 0.97 40.75 -25.71
N SER A 202 1.23 39.46 -25.49
CA SER A 202 0.63 38.37 -26.27
C SER A 202 -0.32 37.53 -25.40
N PRO A 203 -1.63 37.49 -25.71
CA PRO A 203 -2.61 36.65 -25.00
C PRO A 203 -2.22 35.17 -24.98
N VAL A 204 -1.51 34.71 -26.02
CA VAL A 204 -1.05 33.32 -26.17
C VAL A 204 0.01 32.95 -25.13
N ASN A 205 0.85 33.91 -24.72
CA ASN A 205 1.88 33.66 -23.70
C ASN A 205 1.31 33.59 -22.29
N LEU A 206 0.19 34.28 -22.02
CA LEU A 206 -0.51 34.23 -20.74
C LEU A 206 -1.17 32.86 -20.51
N VAL A 207 -1.75 32.27 -21.57
CA VAL A 207 -2.32 30.91 -21.54
C VAL A 207 -1.25 29.83 -21.43
N LYS A 208 -0.11 29.99 -22.14
CA LYS A 208 1.04 29.07 -21.98
C LYS A 208 1.60 29.09 -20.56
N MET A 209 1.59 30.25 -19.91
CA MET A 209 2.01 30.43 -18.52
C MET A 209 1.10 29.71 -17.52
N THR A 210 -0.22 29.83 -17.66
CA THR A 210 -1.17 29.11 -16.79
C THR A 210 -1.08 27.60 -16.99
N TYR A 211 -0.89 27.14 -18.23
CA TYR A 211 -0.72 25.72 -18.55
C TYR A 211 0.61 25.15 -18.03
N ALA A 212 1.71 25.92 -18.08
CA ALA A 212 3.01 25.51 -17.54
C ALA A 212 3.00 25.38 -16.00
N VAL A 213 2.28 26.27 -15.30
CA VAL A 213 2.08 26.17 -13.84
C VAL A 213 1.24 24.96 -13.45
N LEU A 214 0.27 24.57 -14.29
CA LEU A 214 -0.53 23.36 -14.11
C LEU A 214 0.29 22.07 -14.39
N LEU A 215 1.14 22.07 -15.43
CA LEU A 215 1.98 20.92 -15.78
C LEU A 215 3.17 20.72 -14.81
N ALA A 216 3.74 21.79 -14.27
CA ALA A 216 4.82 21.71 -13.27
C ALA A 216 4.36 21.07 -11.94
N LYS A 217 3.05 21.00 -11.69
CA LYS A 217 2.46 20.26 -10.57
C LYS A 217 2.21 18.76 -10.85
N GLY A 218 2.41 18.31 -12.09
CA GLY A 218 2.07 16.95 -12.54
C GLY A 218 3.23 16.08 -13.01
N ARG A 219 4.49 16.52 -12.90
CA ARG A 219 5.67 15.69 -13.26
C ARG A 219 6.68 15.66 -12.13
N ASN A 220 6.48 14.73 -11.21
CA ASN A 220 7.52 14.05 -10.45
C ASN A 220 6.95 12.69 -10.03
N GLU A 221 6.67 11.83 -11.02
CA GLU A 221 6.54 10.39 -10.78
C GLU A 221 7.78 9.72 -11.39
N PRO A 222 8.68 9.15 -10.57
CA PRO A 222 9.50 8.06 -11.04
C PRO A 222 8.62 6.81 -11.14
N THR A 223 8.56 6.24 -12.34
CA THR A 223 8.05 4.88 -12.60
C THR A 223 8.86 3.89 -11.78
N SER A 224 8.24 3.34 -10.72
CA SER A 224 8.74 2.21 -9.96
C SER A 224 8.09 0.93 -10.50
N ASP A 225 8.59 0.46 -11.64
CA ASP A 225 8.54 -0.96 -11.94
C ASP A 225 9.73 -1.60 -11.19
N ASP A 226 9.50 -2.80 -10.65
CA ASP A 226 10.42 -3.66 -9.90
C ASP A 226 10.65 -3.32 -8.40
N ILE A 227 9.65 -3.62 -7.57
CA ILE A 227 9.89 -4.02 -6.17
C ILE A 227 9.19 -5.37 -5.95
N ASP A 228 10.00 -6.42 -5.87
CA ASP A 228 9.62 -7.73 -5.36
C ASP A 228 9.30 -7.60 -3.87
N ASP A 229 8.01 -7.67 -3.53
CA ASP A 229 7.52 -7.84 -2.16
C ASP A 229 7.74 -9.31 -1.73
N SER A 230 8.95 -9.65 -1.30
CA SER A 230 9.21 -10.85 -0.51
C SER A 230 8.79 -10.59 0.94
N ASP A 231 7.57 -11.02 1.27
CA ASP A 231 7.05 -11.10 2.64
C ASP A 231 7.74 -12.26 3.39
N ASP A 232 8.73 -11.95 4.23
CA ASP A 232 9.24 -12.83 5.30
C ASP A 232 8.27 -12.79 6.48
N ASP A 233 7.38 -13.79 6.54
CA ASP A 233 6.54 -14.07 7.72
C ASP A 233 7.38 -14.82 8.78
N ASN A 234 7.95 -14.09 9.74
CA ASN A 234 8.37 -14.65 11.02
C ASN A 234 7.13 -14.83 11.91
N GLU A 235 6.53 -16.02 11.89
CA GLU A 235 5.55 -16.46 12.89
C GLU A 235 6.29 -16.81 14.20
N GLU A 236 6.15 -15.93 15.20
CA GLU A 236 6.47 -16.20 16.60
C GLU A 236 5.41 -17.18 17.16
N LEU A 237 5.84 -18.39 17.47
CA LEU A 237 5.02 -19.44 18.09
C LEU A 237 4.77 -19.09 19.56
N ASP A 238 3.57 -18.59 19.88
CA ASP A 238 3.07 -18.52 21.25
C ASP A 238 2.17 -19.74 21.52
N SER A 239 2.79 -20.86 21.90
CA SER A 239 2.07 -22.06 22.37
C SER A 239 1.88 -21.97 23.89
N GLY A 240 0.83 -21.28 24.31
CA GLY A 240 0.29 -21.36 25.66
C GLY A 240 -0.38 -22.72 25.89
N LEU A 241 0.39 -23.65 26.43
CA LEU A 241 -0.08 -24.95 26.93
C LEU A 241 -0.97 -24.72 28.17
N VAL A 242 -2.29 -24.87 27.99
CA VAL A 242 -3.25 -24.93 29.10
C VAL A 242 -3.20 -26.36 29.66
N ILE A 243 -2.64 -26.51 30.85
CA ILE A 243 -2.73 -27.73 31.64
C ILE A 243 -4.05 -27.63 32.43
N GLU A 244 -5.06 -28.38 32.00
CA GLU A 244 -6.22 -28.69 32.83
C GLU A 244 -5.80 -29.72 33.88
N THR A 245 -5.95 -29.36 35.15
CA THR A 245 -5.96 -30.34 36.26
C THR A 245 -7.28 -30.17 36.99
N GLU A 246 -8.16 -31.16 36.85
CA GLU A 246 -9.31 -31.34 37.72
C GLU A 246 -9.03 -32.46 38.71
N ASN A 247 -9.59 -32.25 39.91
CA ASN A 247 -9.99 -33.23 40.93
C ASN A 247 -8.94 -33.78 41.90
N GLY A 248 -8.91 -33.13 43.07
CA GLY A 248 -9.48 -33.74 44.27
C GLY A 248 -8.49 -34.37 45.25
N GLN A 249 -8.38 -33.77 46.45
CA GLN A 249 -8.68 -34.45 47.72
C GLN A 249 -8.50 -33.49 48.91
N ASP A 250 -9.58 -33.38 49.68
CA ASP A 250 -9.59 -32.97 51.09
C ASP A 250 -8.54 -33.72 51.89
N LEU A 251 -7.73 -33.02 52.67
CA LEU A 251 -7.36 -33.45 54.03
C LEU A 251 -7.09 -32.21 54.89
N THR A 252 -7.93 -32.09 55.92
CA THR A 252 -7.76 -31.29 57.12
C THR A 252 -6.38 -31.46 57.76
N ASN A 253 -5.76 -30.37 58.21
CA ASN A 253 -4.96 -30.43 59.43
C ASN A 253 -4.82 -29.05 60.09
N ASP A 254 -5.43 -28.96 61.26
CA ASP A 254 -5.11 -28.02 62.31
C ASP A 254 -3.61 -28.03 62.63
N ARG A 255 -3.02 -26.84 62.81
CA ARG A 255 -2.04 -26.56 63.88
C ARG A 255 -1.78 -25.06 64.01
N ASN A 256 -2.57 -24.51 64.92
CA ASN A 256 -2.18 -23.50 65.91
C ASN A 256 -0.69 -23.59 66.33
N ILE A 257 0.01 -22.44 66.46
CA ILE A 257 0.94 -22.05 67.54
C ILE A 257 1.69 -20.74 67.20
N ASN A 258 1.42 -19.71 68.03
CA ASN A 258 2.24 -18.61 68.59
C ASN A 258 3.18 -17.76 67.69
N LYS A 259 3.01 -16.42 67.64
CA LYS A 259 3.44 -15.35 68.60
C LYS A 259 4.96 -15.26 68.84
N VAL A 260 5.44 -14.00 68.86
CA VAL A 260 6.64 -13.37 69.49
C VAL A 260 7.32 -12.48 68.42
N VAL A 261 7.12 -11.14 68.40
CA VAL A 261 7.69 -10.08 69.27
C VAL A 261 9.22 -10.14 69.35
N THR A 262 9.89 -9.32 68.53
CA THR A 262 10.84 -8.26 68.92
C THR A 262 11.19 -7.45 67.69
#